data_AF-A0A257WFE9-F1
#
_entry.id   AF-A0A257WFE9-F1
#
_cell.length_a   1.000
_cell.length_b   1.000
_cell.length_c   1.000
_cell.angle_alpha   90.00
_cell.angle_beta   90.00
_cell.angle_gamma   90.00
#
_symmetry.space_group_name_H-M   'P 1'
#
loop_
_entity.id
_entity.type
_entity.pdbx_description
1 polymer ?
#
loop_
_entity_poly.entity_id
_entity_poly.type
_entity_poly.pdbx_seq_one_letter_code
_entity_poly.pdbx_strand_id
1 'polypeptide(L)'
;MLSPLPAAPMCWFSRARTTVPRTFDDTTVAERDTGSDISVRINGQEALGDGLKASIKTSTLDASISFKEANNVADETATVTVTGGGAIFQIGQEVSAAGQIGIGIEAVNTARLGGVTGKVYELGSGNGKSLRDVANGNAAASDLVDIIEEALNRVSTLRGRLGAVQKNVIETNITTLGVALENISEARSQIVDTDFAEETAQLQKAQILSQAGLSVVGIANQSPQQVLSLLR
;
A
#
# COMPACT_ATOMS: atom_id res chain seq x y z
N MET A 1 -20.31 41.01 -28.96
CA MET A 1 -20.30 41.23 -27.50
C MET A 1 -20.86 39.99 -26.84
N LEU A 2 -19.98 39.11 -26.36
CA LEU A 2 -20.33 37.84 -25.74
C LEU A 2 -20.38 38.06 -24.23
N SER A 3 -21.57 38.03 -23.65
CA SER A 3 -21.79 38.16 -22.20
C SER A 3 -21.36 36.88 -21.46
N PRO A 4 -20.80 36.97 -20.24
CA PRO A 4 -20.31 35.81 -19.50
C PRO A 4 -21.46 35.01 -18.84
N LEU A 5 -21.29 33.68 -18.83
CA LEU A 5 -22.11 32.72 -18.08
C LEU A 5 -22.00 32.98 -16.56
N PRO A 6 -23.10 32.94 -15.79
CA PRO A 6 -23.03 32.98 -14.33
C PRO A 6 -22.55 31.65 -13.76
N ALA A 7 -21.60 31.73 -12.83
CA ALA A 7 -21.09 30.62 -12.03
C ALA A 7 -22.24 29.95 -11.24
N ALA A 8 -22.32 28.63 -11.33
CA ALA A 8 -23.19 27.83 -10.47
C ALA A 8 -22.68 27.87 -9.02
N PRO A 9 -23.51 28.21 -8.02
CA PRO A 9 -23.13 28.03 -6.63
C PRO A 9 -23.16 26.54 -6.25
N MET A 10 -22.02 26.09 -5.76
CA MET A 10 -21.77 24.78 -5.17
C MET A 10 -22.66 24.50 -3.96
N CYS A 11 -22.99 23.22 -3.82
CA CYS A 11 -23.25 22.45 -2.61
C CYS A 11 -24.45 22.87 -1.73
N TRP A 12 -25.47 22.03 -1.89
CA TRP A 12 -26.65 21.88 -1.05
C TRP A 12 -26.27 21.61 0.41
N PHE A 13 -26.81 22.42 1.32
CA PHE A 13 -26.81 22.21 2.76
C PHE A 13 -27.97 21.25 3.11
N SER A 14 -27.70 20.11 3.75
CA SER A 14 -28.73 19.35 4.48
C SER A 14 -28.38 19.30 5.96
N ARG A 15 -29.23 19.97 6.76
CA ARG A 15 -29.23 20.10 8.23
C ARG A 15 -28.68 18.90 9.01
N ALA A 16 -27.74 19.16 9.91
CA ALA A 16 -27.60 18.38 11.15
C ALA A 16 -28.72 18.82 12.12
N ARG A 17 -29.52 17.86 12.61
CA ARG A 17 -30.52 18.07 13.66
C ARG A 17 -29.87 17.76 15.00
N THR A 18 -29.57 18.78 15.80
CA THR A 18 -29.18 18.62 17.20
C THR A 18 -30.40 18.48 18.12
N THR A 19 -30.16 17.75 19.20
CA THR A 19 -31.05 17.09 20.16
C THR A 19 -32.06 18.01 20.88
N VAL A 20 -33.23 17.48 21.24
CA VAL A 20 -34.18 18.11 22.19
C VAL A 20 -34.32 17.20 23.42
N PRO A 21 -34.24 17.71 24.66
CA PRO A 21 -34.51 16.90 25.85
C PRO A 21 -36.01 16.67 25.95
N ARG A 22 -36.46 15.42 26.07
CA ARG A 22 -37.88 15.11 26.28
C ARG A 22 -38.09 14.20 27.47
N THR A 23 -38.82 14.74 28.44
CA THR A 23 -39.63 14.03 29.42
C THR A 23 -40.31 12.83 28.78
N PHE A 24 -40.21 11.67 29.43
CA PHE A 24 -40.87 10.44 29.04
C PHE A 24 -42.39 10.65 28.99
N ASP A 25 -42.95 10.75 27.79
CA ASP A 25 -44.37 10.56 27.55
C ASP A 25 -44.54 9.31 26.66
N ASP A 26 -45.38 8.42 27.14
CA ASP A 26 -45.61 7.05 26.70
C ASP A 26 -46.57 7.06 25.50
N THR A 27 -46.06 7.44 24.31
CA THR A 27 -46.75 7.17 23.03
C THR A 27 -45.74 6.74 21.96
N THR A 28 -45.84 5.45 21.63
CA THR A 28 -44.88 4.63 20.88
C THR A 28 -44.75 4.99 19.40
N VAL A 29 -43.84 5.91 19.08
CA VAL A 29 -42.86 5.67 18.01
C VAL A 29 -41.51 5.97 18.64
N ALA A 30 -40.76 4.92 18.96
CA ALA A 30 -39.35 5.07 19.23
C ALA A 30 -38.72 5.64 17.96
N GLU A 31 -38.53 6.96 17.90
CA GLU A 31 -37.64 7.57 16.92
C GLU A 31 -36.26 6.99 17.22
N ARG A 32 -35.93 5.91 16.50
CA ARG A 32 -34.59 5.34 16.50
C ARG A 32 -33.70 6.39 15.86
N ASP A 33 -32.94 7.08 16.68
CA ASP A 33 -31.82 7.88 16.22
C ASP A 33 -30.80 6.92 15.60
N THR A 34 -30.79 6.86 14.27
CA THR A 34 -29.75 6.18 13.51
C THR A 34 -28.58 7.13 13.49
N GLY A 35 -27.73 7.06 14.52
CA GLY A 35 -26.59 7.96 14.71
C GLY A 35 -25.92 8.33 13.39
N SER A 36 -25.64 9.62 13.21
CA SER A 36 -24.98 10.13 12.02
C SER A 36 -23.47 9.94 12.10
N ASP A 37 -22.85 9.62 10.98
CA ASP A 37 -21.39 9.63 10.85
C ASP A 37 -20.86 11.06 10.93
N ILE A 38 -19.65 11.21 11.47
CA ILE A 38 -18.94 12.49 11.47
C ILE A 38 -18.41 12.82 10.07
N SER A 39 -18.48 14.10 9.70
CA SER A 39 -17.80 14.61 8.51
C SER A 39 -16.48 15.27 8.90
N VAL A 40 -15.35 14.74 8.43
CA VAL A 40 -14.01 15.23 8.77
C VAL A 40 -13.21 15.48 7.50
N ARG A 41 -12.36 16.53 7.51
CA ARG A 41 -11.38 16.76 6.44
C ARG A 41 -9.96 16.57 6.99
N ILE A 42 -9.16 15.76 6.32
CA ILE A 42 -7.75 15.51 6.66
C ILE A 42 -6.90 16.05 5.52
N ASN A 43 -6.05 17.04 5.81
CA ASN A 43 -5.26 17.77 4.79
C ASN A 43 -6.12 18.30 3.61
N GLY A 44 -7.36 18.74 3.88
CA GLY A 44 -8.29 19.28 2.88
C GLY A 44 -9.05 18.24 2.05
N GLN A 45 -8.77 16.95 2.22
CA GLN A 45 -9.50 15.85 1.61
C GLN A 45 -10.60 15.36 2.56
N GLU A 46 -11.77 15.02 2.02
CA GLU A 46 -12.88 14.44 2.79
C GLU A 46 -12.51 13.03 3.27
N ALA A 47 -12.61 12.81 4.58
CA ALA A 47 -12.34 11.53 5.22
C ALA A 47 -13.65 10.74 5.35
N LEU A 48 -13.53 9.41 5.30
CA LEU A 48 -14.66 8.51 5.49
C LEU A 48 -14.99 8.44 6.99
N GLY A 49 -16.21 8.85 7.34
CA GLY A 49 -16.77 8.75 8.68
C GLY A 49 -17.49 7.43 8.91
N ASP A 50 -17.30 6.84 10.07
CA ASP A 50 -18.06 5.69 10.60
C ASP A 50 -18.29 5.97 12.10
N GLY A 51 -19.50 6.43 12.43
CA GLY A 51 -19.83 7.00 13.73
C GLY A 51 -18.88 8.14 14.08
N LEU A 52 -18.11 7.98 15.17
CA LEU A 52 -17.11 8.94 15.64
C LEU A 52 -15.69 8.66 15.15
N LYS A 53 -15.51 7.72 14.22
CA LYS A 53 -14.21 7.41 13.63
C LYS A 53 -14.14 8.05 12.25
N ALA A 54 -13.07 8.78 11.99
CA ALA A 54 -12.74 9.25 10.65
C ALA A 54 -11.50 8.52 10.16
N SER A 55 -11.51 8.10 8.90
CA SER A 55 -10.35 7.50 8.25
C SER A 55 -10.12 8.07 6.86
N ILE A 56 -8.86 8.21 6.48
CA ILE A 56 -8.46 8.57 5.13
C ILE A 56 -7.40 7.59 4.65
N LYS A 57 -7.57 7.14 3.42
CA LYS A 57 -6.61 6.26 2.75
C LYS A 57 -6.35 6.77 1.35
N THR A 58 -5.16 7.28 1.15
CA THR A 58 -4.61 7.73 -0.14
C THR A 58 -3.29 7.01 -0.39
N SER A 59 -2.71 7.17 -1.58
CA SER A 59 -1.39 6.62 -1.91
C SER A 59 -0.27 7.13 -1.00
N THR A 60 -0.43 8.31 -0.38
CA THR A 60 0.60 8.98 0.42
C THR A 60 0.26 9.08 1.91
N LEU A 61 -1.02 8.94 2.27
CA LEU A 61 -1.51 9.12 3.64
C LEU A 61 -2.54 8.03 3.98
N ASP A 62 -2.29 7.30 5.06
CA ASP A 62 -3.24 6.39 5.69
C ASP A 62 -3.36 6.78 7.18
N ALA A 63 -4.51 7.31 7.57
CA ALA A 63 -4.76 7.78 8.92
C ALA A 63 -6.17 7.39 9.40
N SER A 64 -6.28 7.09 10.69
CA SER A 64 -7.53 6.77 11.38
C SER A 64 -7.55 7.49 12.73
N ILE A 65 -8.61 8.25 12.97
CA ILE A 65 -8.79 9.14 14.13
C ILE A 65 -10.14 8.83 14.76
N SER A 66 -10.17 8.73 16.08
CA SER A 66 -11.41 8.55 16.84
C SER A 66 -11.69 9.82 17.65
N PHE A 67 -12.93 10.28 17.64
CA PHE A 67 -13.41 11.43 18.38
C PHE A 67 -14.24 11.01 19.58
N LYS A 68 -14.36 11.89 20.59
CA LYS A 68 -15.27 11.68 21.72
C LYS A 68 -16.67 12.17 21.34
N GLU A 69 -17.70 11.59 21.93
CA GLU A 69 -19.10 12.04 21.75
C GLU A 69 -19.28 13.53 22.07
N ALA A 70 -18.55 14.04 23.07
CA ALA A 70 -18.57 15.45 23.46
C ALA A 70 -18.09 16.41 22.35
N ASN A 71 -17.35 15.90 21.35
CA ASN A 71 -16.83 16.66 20.22
C ASN A 71 -17.74 16.55 18.99
N ASN A 72 -18.83 15.79 19.07
CA ASN A 72 -19.83 15.66 18.01
C ASN A 72 -20.87 16.79 18.13
N VAL A 73 -20.40 18.03 18.00
CA VAL A 73 -21.23 19.25 18.06
C VAL A 73 -21.49 19.74 16.63
N ALA A 74 -22.72 20.19 16.37
CA ALA A 74 -23.08 20.71 15.06
C ALA A 74 -22.18 21.88 14.65
N ASP A 75 -21.78 21.89 13.37
CA ASP A 75 -20.96 22.93 12.73
C ASP A 75 -19.51 23.07 13.27
N GLU A 76 -19.04 22.13 14.10
CA GLU A 76 -17.63 22.09 14.54
C GLU A 76 -16.76 21.32 13.53
N THR A 77 -15.71 21.95 13.00
CA THR A 77 -14.75 21.31 12.09
C THR A 77 -13.47 20.96 12.85
N ALA A 78 -13.23 19.68 13.05
CA ALA A 78 -11.94 19.21 13.55
C ALA A 78 -10.92 19.09 12.40
N THR A 79 -9.88 19.90 12.43
CA THR A 79 -8.73 19.77 11.51
C THR A 79 -7.64 18.94 12.15
N VAL A 80 -7.31 17.80 11.53
CA VAL A 80 -6.18 16.98 11.95
C VAL A 80 -5.05 17.08 10.94
N THR A 81 -3.91 17.60 11.37
CA THR A 81 -2.69 17.72 10.58
C THR A 81 -1.78 16.54 10.86
N VAL A 82 -1.65 15.64 9.88
CA VAL A 82 -0.70 14.53 9.96
C VAL A 82 0.68 15.06 9.61
N THR A 83 1.50 15.32 10.64
CA THR A 83 2.82 15.98 10.52
C THR A 83 3.95 14.98 10.16
N GLY A 84 3.64 13.69 10.08
CA GLY A 84 4.58 12.62 9.76
C GLY A 84 4.34 11.39 10.62
N GLY A 85 4.63 10.20 10.08
CA GLY A 85 4.43 8.94 10.82
C GLY A 85 4.38 7.65 10.00
N GLY A 86 4.70 7.69 8.71
CA GLY A 86 4.81 6.50 7.87
C GLY A 86 6.23 6.25 7.40
N ALA A 87 6.61 4.98 7.34
CA ALA A 87 7.78 4.55 6.59
C ALA A 87 7.39 4.44 5.11
N ILE A 88 8.18 5.03 4.23
CA ILE A 88 8.03 4.87 2.78
C ILE A 88 8.95 3.74 2.37
N PHE A 89 8.38 2.72 1.73
CA PHE A 89 9.13 1.59 1.19
C PHE A 89 9.14 1.67 -0.33
N GLN A 90 10.33 1.52 -0.89
CA GLN A 90 10.52 1.34 -2.32
C GLN A 90 10.32 -0.14 -2.64
N ILE A 91 9.27 -0.48 -3.39
CA ILE A 91 8.97 -1.87 -3.77
C ILE A 91 9.14 -2.06 -5.28
N GLY A 92 8.88 -1.02 -6.07
CA GLY A 92 9.04 -1.03 -7.52
C GLY A 92 10.50 -0.90 -7.96
N GLN A 93 10.78 -1.35 -9.17
CA GLN A 93 12.10 -1.29 -9.83
C GLN A 93 12.59 0.14 -10.12
N GLU A 94 11.67 1.11 -10.25
CA GLU A 94 11.99 2.52 -10.49
C GLU A 94 11.68 3.37 -9.27
N VAL A 95 12.56 4.32 -8.95
CA VAL A 95 12.37 5.29 -7.87
C VAL A 95 11.35 6.35 -8.33
N SER A 96 10.08 5.98 -8.31
CA SER A 96 8.95 6.83 -8.63
C SER A 96 7.87 6.70 -7.55
N ALA A 97 6.98 7.70 -7.45
CA ALA A 97 5.87 7.67 -6.51
C ALA A 97 4.94 6.45 -6.73
N ALA A 98 4.88 5.93 -7.96
CA ALA A 98 4.12 4.72 -8.29
C ALA A 98 4.80 3.42 -7.81
N GLY A 99 6.13 3.42 -7.66
CA GLY A 99 6.91 2.30 -7.12
C GLY A 99 7.06 2.31 -5.60
N GLN A 100 6.46 3.28 -4.91
CA GLN A 100 6.57 3.48 -3.47
C GLN A 100 5.25 3.18 -2.77
N ILE A 101 5.36 2.62 -1.57
CA ILE A 101 4.22 2.45 -0.66
C ILE A 101 4.52 3.11 0.68
N GLY A 102 3.61 3.95 1.14
CA GLY A 102 3.63 4.50 2.49
C GLY A 102 2.93 3.57 3.47
N ILE A 103 3.61 3.16 4.54
CA ILE A 103 3.03 2.41 5.65
C ILE A 103 3.17 3.22 6.93
N GLY A 104 2.04 3.71 7.43
CA GLY A 104 1.92 4.31 8.77
C GLY A 104 1.97 3.25 9.86
N ILE A 105 3.08 3.15 10.59
CA ILE A 105 3.18 2.31 11.80
C ILE A 105 3.07 3.22 13.01
N GLU A 106 1.95 3.10 13.70
CA GLU A 106 1.75 3.83 14.94
C GLU A 106 2.57 3.23 16.07
N ALA A 107 3.02 4.06 17.00
CA ALA A 107 3.73 3.55 18.16
C ALA A 107 2.79 2.71 19.02
N VAL A 108 3.26 1.50 19.38
CA VAL A 108 2.52 0.51 20.17
C VAL A 108 2.92 0.52 21.65
N ASN A 109 3.51 1.60 22.13
CA ASN A 109 3.82 1.72 23.55
C ASN A 109 2.55 2.00 24.38
N THR A 110 2.58 1.67 25.66
CA THR A 110 1.43 1.82 26.57
C THR A 110 0.89 3.24 26.66
N ALA A 111 1.72 4.25 26.37
CA ALA A 111 1.31 5.66 26.33
C ALA A 111 0.44 6.01 25.11
N ARG A 112 0.53 5.25 24.01
CA ARG A 112 -0.24 5.48 22.78
C ARG A 112 -1.31 4.44 22.52
N LEU A 113 -1.17 3.25 23.09
CA LEU A 113 -2.13 2.17 22.96
C LEU A 113 -3.38 2.43 23.82
N GLY A 114 -4.56 2.14 23.26
CA GLY A 114 -5.87 2.54 23.80
C GLY A 114 -6.53 3.62 22.93
N GLY A 115 -7.77 4.00 23.21
CA GLY A 115 -8.57 4.88 22.36
C GLY A 115 -9.08 6.11 23.10
N VAL A 116 -10.39 6.32 23.01
CA VAL A 116 -11.10 7.49 23.54
C VAL A 116 -11.36 7.35 25.03
N THR A 117 -11.58 6.11 25.48
CA THR A 117 -11.89 5.76 26.87
C THR A 117 -10.68 5.94 27.79
N GLY A 118 -9.48 5.74 27.25
CA GLY A 118 -8.22 5.93 27.95
C GLY A 118 -7.07 5.20 27.26
N LYS A 119 -5.89 5.27 27.87
CA LYS A 119 -4.66 4.63 27.40
C LYS A 119 -4.20 3.54 28.36
N VAL A 120 -3.49 2.55 27.83
CA VAL A 120 -3.03 1.38 28.60
C VAL A 120 -2.13 1.79 29.77
N TYR A 121 -1.33 2.85 29.64
CA TYR A 121 -0.50 3.34 30.75
C TYR A 121 -1.32 3.83 31.96
N GLU A 122 -2.55 4.28 31.76
CA GLU A 122 -3.43 4.82 32.82
C GLU A 122 -3.92 3.71 33.76
N LEU A 123 -4.04 2.48 33.23
CA LEU A 123 -4.36 1.27 34.00
C LEU A 123 -3.30 0.95 35.06
N GLY A 124 -2.02 1.16 34.71
CA GLY A 124 -0.87 0.87 35.58
C GLY A 124 -0.45 2.03 36.48
N SER A 125 -0.57 3.27 35.99
CA SER A 125 -0.13 4.47 36.71
C SER A 125 -1.12 4.98 37.76
N GLY A 126 -2.40 4.55 37.72
CA GLY A 126 -3.39 4.97 38.72
C GLY A 126 -4.04 6.32 38.45
N ASN A 127 -3.98 6.83 37.21
CA ASN A 127 -4.59 8.12 36.80
C ASN A 127 -6.13 8.05 36.73
N GLY A 128 -6.80 7.57 37.79
CA GLY A 128 -8.25 7.45 37.87
C GLY A 128 -8.86 6.32 37.03
N LYS A 129 -8.02 5.41 36.52
CA LYS A 129 -8.42 4.27 35.67
C LYS A 129 -7.76 2.95 36.10
N SER A 130 -7.34 2.84 37.36
CA SER A 130 -6.78 1.60 37.91
C SER A 130 -7.83 0.74 38.62
N LEU A 131 -7.48 -0.52 38.90
CA LEU A 131 -8.31 -1.42 39.69
C LEU A 131 -8.61 -0.88 41.10
N ARG A 132 -7.71 -0.05 41.66
CA ARG A 132 -7.93 0.59 42.97
C ARG A 132 -9.01 1.68 42.86
N ASP A 133 -9.03 2.41 41.74
CA ASP A 133 -10.04 3.43 41.49
C ASP A 133 -11.42 2.81 41.29
N VAL A 134 -11.48 1.64 40.66
CA VAL A 134 -12.71 0.84 40.56
C VAL A 134 -13.17 0.39 41.95
N ALA A 135 -12.26 -0.14 42.78
CA ALA A 135 -12.61 -0.55 44.15
C ALA A 135 -13.10 0.61 45.02
N ASN A 136 -12.61 1.83 44.76
CA ASN A 136 -13.01 3.05 45.48
C ASN A 136 -14.25 3.74 44.88
N GLY A 137 -14.83 3.21 43.79
CA GLY A 137 -15.99 3.79 43.10
C GLY A 137 -15.69 5.02 42.23
N ASN A 138 -14.42 5.33 41.99
CA ASN A 138 -13.97 6.47 41.18
C ASN A 138 -13.89 6.15 39.68
N ALA A 139 -13.96 4.87 39.30
CA ALA A 139 -13.93 4.40 37.92
C ALA A 139 -14.88 3.22 37.73
N ALA A 140 -15.46 3.08 36.53
CA ALA A 140 -16.23 1.89 36.18
C ALA A 140 -15.30 0.77 35.72
N ALA A 141 -15.59 -0.48 36.13
CA ALA A 141 -14.83 -1.64 35.67
C ALA A 141 -14.92 -1.83 34.15
N SER A 142 -16.05 -1.45 33.54
CA SER A 142 -16.25 -1.46 32.09
C SER A 142 -15.23 -0.58 31.37
N ASP A 143 -14.92 0.61 31.88
CA ASP A 143 -13.97 1.52 31.25
C ASP A 143 -12.58 0.90 31.11
N LEU A 144 -12.16 0.09 32.10
CA LEU A 144 -10.86 -0.58 32.06
C LEU A 144 -10.83 -1.67 30.99
N VAL A 145 -11.94 -2.41 30.83
CA VAL A 145 -12.10 -3.42 29.78
C VAL A 145 -12.09 -2.74 28.41
N ASP A 146 -12.85 -1.66 28.25
CA ASP A 146 -12.93 -0.90 27.00
C ASP A 146 -11.55 -0.36 26.57
N ILE A 147 -10.73 0.15 27.51
CA ILE A 147 -9.35 0.58 27.21
C ILE A 147 -8.52 -0.57 26.63
N ILE A 148 -8.66 -1.78 27.18
CA ILE A 148 -7.96 -2.97 26.70
C ILE A 148 -8.50 -3.41 25.35
N GLU A 149 -9.81 -3.39 25.15
CA GLU A 149 -10.43 -3.72 23.85
C GLU A 149 -10.02 -2.74 22.76
N GLU A 150 -10.03 -1.44 23.03
CA GLU A 150 -9.53 -0.41 22.11
C GLU A 150 -8.05 -0.64 21.77
N ALA A 151 -7.24 -0.96 22.78
CA ALA A 151 -5.83 -1.27 22.59
C ALA A 151 -5.61 -2.53 21.72
N LEU A 152 -6.35 -3.62 22.01
CA LEU A 152 -6.30 -4.86 21.25
C LEU A 152 -6.78 -4.65 19.82
N ASN A 153 -7.87 -3.93 19.62
CA ASN A 153 -8.37 -3.57 18.30
C ASN A 153 -7.31 -2.79 17.52
N ARG A 154 -6.60 -1.85 18.15
CA ARG A 154 -5.53 -1.10 17.46
C ARG A 154 -4.39 -2.00 17.02
N VAL A 155 -3.93 -2.91 17.88
CA VAL A 155 -2.89 -3.89 17.53
C VAL A 155 -3.38 -4.84 16.43
N SER A 156 -4.60 -5.34 16.54
CA SER A 156 -5.19 -6.27 15.56
C SER A 156 -5.33 -5.60 14.19
N THR A 157 -5.84 -4.38 14.13
CA THR A 157 -5.92 -3.59 12.90
C THR A 157 -4.53 -3.33 12.32
N LEU A 158 -3.54 -2.97 13.14
CA LEU A 158 -2.17 -2.78 12.68
C LEU A 158 -1.59 -4.07 12.07
N ARG A 159 -1.74 -5.22 12.74
CA ARG A 159 -1.31 -6.52 12.21
C ARG A 159 -2.03 -6.89 10.92
N GLY A 160 -3.34 -6.69 10.87
CA GLY A 160 -4.14 -6.92 9.66
C GLY A 160 -3.69 -6.05 8.50
N ARG A 161 -3.37 -4.78 8.74
CA ARG A 161 -2.83 -3.86 7.73
C ARG A 161 -1.46 -4.31 7.24
N LEU A 162 -0.54 -4.66 8.13
CA LEU A 162 0.78 -5.17 7.74
C LEU A 162 0.68 -6.47 6.93
N GLY A 163 -0.18 -7.39 7.35
CA GLY A 163 -0.46 -8.62 6.60
C GLY A 163 -1.08 -8.36 5.23
N ALA A 164 -1.99 -7.40 5.12
CA ALA A 164 -2.57 -7.00 3.84
C ALA A 164 -1.53 -6.39 2.89
N VAL A 165 -0.60 -5.58 3.40
CA VAL A 165 0.50 -5.04 2.60
C VAL A 165 1.46 -6.15 2.16
N GLN A 166 1.84 -7.04 3.07
CA GLN A 166 2.69 -8.18 2.74
C GLN A 166 2.07 -9.02 1.61
N LYS A 167 0.81 -9.43 1.78
CA LYS A 167 0.13 -10.31 0.82
C LYS A 167 -0.18 -9.66 -0.52
N ASN A 168 -0.70 -8.43 -0.51
CA ASN A 168 -1.20 -7.81 -1.74
C ASN A 168 -0.17 -6.94 -2.46
N VAL A 169 0.91 -6.55 -1.78
CA VAL A 169 1.90 -5.64 -2.34
C VAL A 169 3.25 -6.33 -2.47
N ILE A 170 3.78 -6.88 -1.37
CA ILE A 170 5.12 -7.50 -1.41
C ILE A 170 5.09 -8.79 -2.23
N GLU A 171 4.19 -9.73 -1.91
CA GLU A 171 4.11 -11.01 -2.62
C GLU A 171 3.77 -10.82 -4.11
N THR A 172 2.81 -9.94 -4.42
CA THR A 172 2.45 -9.63 -5.82
C THR A 172 3.63 -9.01 -6.58
N ASN A 173 4.37 -8.06 -5.99
CA ASN A 173 5.54 -7.48 -6.65
C ASN A 173 6.64 -8.53 -6.86
N ILE A 174 6.88 -9.42 -5.90
CA ILE A 174 7.85 -10.51 -6.06
C ILE A 174 7.48 -11.37 -7.26
N THR A 175 6.20 -11.76 -7.39
CA THR A 175 5.74 -12.54 -8.54
C THR A 175 5.94 -11.78 -9.86
N THR A 176 5.56 -10.50 -9.91
CA THR A 176 5.71 -9.68 -11.12
C THR A 176 7.19 -9.50 -11.52
N LEU A 177 8.06 -9.18 -10.55
CA LEU A 177 9.50 -9.04 -10.80
C LEU A 177 10.15 -10.37 -11.19
N GLY A 178 9.69 -11.48 -10.61
CA GLY A 178 10.12 -12.82 -11.00
C GLY A 178 9.81 -13.15 -12.46
N VAL A 179 8.59 -12.85 -12.91
CA VAL A 179 8.20 -13.01 -14.34
C VAL A 179 9.04 -12.10 -15.24
N ALA A 180 9.25 -10.85 -14.84
CA ALA A 180 10.11 -9.93 -15.62
C ALA A 180 11.55 -10.45 -15.72
N LEU A 181 12.11 -10.99 -14.63
CA LEU A 181 13.44 -11.59 -14.61
C LEU A 181 13.53 -12.83 -15.50
N GLU A 182 12.52 -13.71 -15.48
CA GLU A 182 12.44 -14.87 -16.38
C GLU A 182 12.47 -14.42 -17.85
N ASN A 183 11.61 -13.47 -18.21
CA ASN A 183 11.53 -12.95 -19.59
C ASN A 183 12.86 -12.31 -20.04
N ILE A 184 13.53 -11.57 -19.16
CA ILE A 184 14.84 -10.98 -19.46
C ILE A 184 15.92 -12.06 -19.60
N SER A 185 15.88 -13.09 -18.75
CA SER A 185 16.80 -14.22 -18.83
C SER A 185 16.62 -15.01 -20.13
N GLU A 186 15.39 -15.29 -20.52
CA GLU A 186 15.07 -15.93 -21.80
C GLU A 186 15.53 -15.09 -22.99
N ALA A 187 15.22 -13.79 -23.00
CA ALA A 187 15.68 -12.88 -24.06
C ALA A 187 17.21 -12.83 -24.13
N ARG A 188 17.89 -12.82 -22.98
CA ARG A 188 19.36 -12.88 -22.92
C ARG A 188 19.90 -14.20 -23.46
N SER A 189 19.30 -15.34 -23.11
CA SER A 189 19.70 -16.65 -23.63
C SER A 189 19.57 -16.67 -25.15
N GLN A 190 18.45 -16.20 -25.70
CA GLN A 190 18.26 -16.14 -27.14
C GLN A 190 19.33 -15.32 -27.84
N ILE A 191 19.73 -14.16 -27.28
CA ILE A 191 20.81 -13.34 -27.85
C ILE A 191 22.14 -14.10 -27.80
N VAL A 192 22.54 -14.57 -26.61
CA VAL A 192 23.85 -15.21 -26.41
C VAL A 192 23.98 -16.51 -27.20
N ASP A 193 22.93 -17.33 -27.22
CA ASP A 193 22.93 -18.62 -27.92
C ASP A 193 22.89 -18.43 -29.45
N THR A 194 22.20 -17.40 -29.96
CA THR A 194 22.18 -17.08 -31.39
C THR A 194 23.54 -16.57 -31.85
N ASP A 195 24.15 -15.66 -31.11
CA ASP A 195 25.50 -15.13 -31.42
C ASP A 195 26.54 -16.26 -31.40
N PHE A 196 26.43 -17.19 -30.43
CA PHE A 196 27.31 -18.36 -30.36
C PHE A 196 27.11 -19.32 -31.53
N ALA A 197 25.86 -19.56 -31.94
CA ALA A 197 25.56 -20.42 -33.08
C ALA A 197 26.11 -19.82 -34.40
N GLU A 198 25.98 -18.50 -34.58
CA GLU A 198 26.52 -17.81 -35.76
C GLU A 198 28.05 -17.86 -35.80
N GLU A 199 28.74 -17.51 -34.71
CA GLU A 199 30.19 -17.55 -34.63
C GLU A 199 30.74 -18.97 -34.83
N THR A 200 30.09 -19.97 -34.24
CA THR A 200 30.46 -21.38 -34.43
C THR A 200 30.27 -21.83 -35.87
N ALA A 201 29.19 -21.42 -36.54
CA ALA A 201 28.96 -21.72 -37.95
C ALA A 201 30.00 -21.03 -38.85
N GLN A 202 30.39 -19.78 -38.54
CA GLN A 202 31.45 -19.08 -39.26
C GLN A 202 32.81 -19.76 -39.06
N LEU A 203 33.14 -20.17 -37.83
CA LEU A 203 34.35 -20.93 -37.51
C LEU A 203 34.40 -22.25 -38.27
N GLN A 204 33.31 -23.03 -38.27
CA GLN A 204 33.23 -24.29 -39.00
C GLN A 204 33.34 -24.08 -40.51
N LYS A 205 32.68 -23.06 -41.06
CA LYS A 205 32.81 -22.68 -42.48
C LYS A 205 34.26 -22.34 -42.82
N ALA A 206 34.96 -21.57 -41.98
CA ALA A 206 36.36 -21.24 -42.17
C ALA A 206 37.27 -22.47 -42.12
N GLN A 207 36.99 -23.42 -41.22
CA GLN A 207 37.72 -24.69 -41.13
C GLN A 207 37.48 -25.58 -42.36
N ILE A 208 36.24 -25.71 -42.82
CA ILE A 208 35.90 -26.46 -44.04
C ILE A 208 36.57 -25.82 -45.26
N LEU A 209 36.51 -24.49 -45.40
CA LEU A 209 37.18 -23.78 -46.48
C LEU A 209 38.69 -23.99 -46.46
N SER A 210 39.31 -24.01 -45.27
CA SER A 210 40.74 -24.28 -45.12
C SER A 210 41.10 -25.72 -45.54
N GLN A 211 40.31 -26.72 -45.12
CA GLN A 211 40.52 -28.12 -45.51
C GLN A 211 40.25 -28.36 -47.00
N ALA A 212 39.22 -27.72 -47.56
CA ALA A 212 38.91 -27.74 -48.99
C ALA A 212 40.01 -27.07 -49.81
N GLY A 213 40.52 -25.91 -49.36
CA GLY A 213 41.66 -25.23 -49.99
C GLY A 213 42.90 -26.13 -50.07
N LEU A 214 43.24 -26.83 -48.97
CA LEU A 214 44.34 -27.80 -48.95
C LEU A 214 44.10 -28.97 -49.91
N SER A 215 42.87 -29.50 -49.95
CA SER A 215 42.51 -30.63 -50.82
C SER A 215 42.52 -30.23 -52.30
N VAL A 216 42.03 -29.04 -52.63
CA VAL A 216 42.05 -28.47 -53.99
C VAL A 216 43.49 -28.22 -54.44
N VAL A 217 44.36 -27.71 -53.56
CA VAL A 217 45.81 -27.59 -53.85
C VAL A 217 46.44 -28.96 -54.10
N GLY A 218 46.04 -29.99 -53.35
CA GLY A 218 46.48 -31.37 -53.59
C GLY A 218 46.11 -31.88 -54.99
N ILE A 219 44.85 -31.68 -55.41
CA ILE A 219 44.35 -32.09 -56.73
C ILE A 219 44.98 -31.24 -57.86
N ALA A 220 45.14 -29.93 -57.63
CA ALA A 220 45.76 -29.02 -58.58
C ALA A 220 47.24 -29.36 -58.85
N ASN A 221 47.96 -29.94 -57.88
CA ASN A 221 49.33 -30.41 -58.08
C ASN A 221 49.42 -31.76 -58.82
N GLN A 222 48.38 -32.59 -58.76
CA GLN A 222 48.34 -33.89 -59.46
C GLN A 222 47.93 -33.76 -60.93
N SER A 223 47.08 -32.79 -61.27
CA SER A 223 46.59 -32.59 -62.65
C SER A 223 47.72 -32.31 -63.69
N PRO A 224 48.72 -31.45 -63.44
CA PRO A 224 49.83 -31.22 -64.38
C PRO A 224 50.68 -32.47 -64.62
N GLN A 225 50.83 -33.34 -63.61
CA GLN A 225 51.66 -34.54 -63.71
C GLN A 225 51.02 -35.60 -64.63
N GLN A 226 49.69 -35.69 -64.63
CA GLN A 226 48.94 -36.55 -65.56
C GLN A 226 49.01 -36.04 -67.01
N VAL A 227 49.04 -34.72 -67.22
CA VAL A 227 49.22 -34.14 -68.56
C VAL A 227 50.64 -34.41 -69.09
N LEU A 228 51.66 -34.32 -68.23
CA LEU A 228 53.04 -34.67 -68.60
C LEU A 228 53.23 -36.15 -68.93
N SER A 229 52.43 -37.06 -68.36
CA SER A 229 52.48 -38.48 -68.74
C SER A 229 51.85 -38.77 -70.11
N LEU A 230 51.01 -37.87 -70.63
CA LEU A 230 50.39 -37.98 -71.96
C LEU A 230 51.26 -37.38 -73.07
N LEU A 231 52.35 -36.68 -72.72
CA LEU A 231 53.31 -36.09 -73.66
C LEU A 231 54.60 -36.93 -73.82
N ARG A 232 54.62 -38.16 -73.29
CA ARG A 232 55.69 -39.16 -73.49
C ARG A 232 55.20 -40.29 -74.38
#